data_AF-A0AAX6NBQ5-F1
#
_entry.id   AF-A0AAX6NBQ5-F1
#
_cell.length_a   1.000
_cell.length_b   1.000
_cell.length_c   1.000
_cell.angle_alpha   90.00
_cell.angle_beta   90.00
_cell.angle_gamma   90.00
#
_symmetry.space_group_name_H-M   'P 1'
#
loop_
_entity.id
_entity.type
_entity.pdbx_description
1 polymer ?
#
loop_
_entity_poly.entity_id
_entity_poly.type
_entity_poly.pdbx_seq_one_letter_code
_entity_poly.pdbx_strand_id
1 'polypeptide(L)'
;MSKEMQKVILYLDPIEVIVEKGETVEELLENAKKATKEQLKEKFPRFQYSLVELNALSMEKVKPGMVVEVDGEVGIITVLNRKNIKVIISGNRVINGAPEAFKLSNKSYKEAMVPRRVMENMEEYYEGDCGYILHQGEEVPVVNGKKVGNKYRLWSLKDLGYYFDFTKEQLIKRFRDIN
;
A
#
# COMPACT_ATOMS: atom_id res chain seq x y z
N MET A 1 8.72 25.82 29.72
CA MET A 1 8.63 24.61 28.86
C MET A 1 7.63 24.89 27.77
N SER A 2 8.10 24.98 26.52
CA SER A 2 7.23 25.10 25.34
C SER A 2 6.40 23.81 25.23
N LYS A 3 5.08 23.92 25.12
CA LYS A 3 4.24 22.74 24.85
C LYS A 3 4.52 22.29 23.42
N GLU A 4 5.07 21.09 23.25
CA GLU A 4 5.15 20.43 21.94
C GLU A 4 3.75 20.35 21.34
N MET A 5 3.63 20.76 20.08
CA MET A 5 2.38 20.71 19.32
C MET A 5 2.48 19.63 18.25
N GLN A 6 1.44 18.79 18.17
CA GLN A 6 1.30 17.74 17.15
C GLN A 6 0.11 18.04 16.24
N LYS A 7 0.25 17.69 14.96
CA LYS A 7 -0.83 17.80 13.98
C LYS A 7 -1.66 16.52 14.00
N VAL A 8 -2.95 16.65 14.28
CA VAL A 8 -3.93 15.55 14.20
C VAL A 8 -4.79 15.77 12.96
N ILE A 9 -4.91 14.74 12.13
CA ILE A 9 -5.81 14.73 10.97
C ILE A 9 -6.99 13.84 11.32
N LEU A 10 -8.20 14.37 11.23
CA LEU A 10 -9.43 13.64 11.48
C LEU A 10 -10.10 13.33 10.14
N TYR A 11 -10.30 12.04 9.88
CA TYR A 11 -11.07 11.57 8.73
C TYR A 11 -12.48 11.28 9.19
N LEU A 12 -13.46 11.88 8.52
CA LEU A 12 -14.88 11.67 8.76
C LEU A 12 -15.45 10.90 7.57
N ASP A 13 -16.12 9.79 7.84
CA ASP A 13 -16.95 9.16 6.81
C ASP A 13 -18.00 10.18 6.31
N PRO A 14 -18.36 10.17 5.01
CA PRO A 14 -19.37 11.07 4.47
C PRO A 14 -20.67 10.99 5.30
N ILE A 15 -21.15 12.14 5.76
CA ILE A 15 -22.44 12.20 6.45
C ILE A 15 -23.51 12.35 5.38
N GLU A 16 -24.23 11.26 5.12
CA GLU A 16 -25.40 11.25 4.27
C GLU A 16 -26.63 11.64 5.11
N VAL A 17 -27.24 12.76 4.75
CA VAL A 17 -28.52 13.22 5.30
C VAL A 17 -29.59 13.14 4.22
N ILE A 18 -30.72 12.53 4.56
CA ILE A 18 -31.91 12.57 3.72
C ILE A 18 -32.69 13.81 4.16
N VAL A 19 -32.84 14.77 3.25
CA VAL A 19 -33.57 16.02 3.51
C VAL A 19 -34.63 16.26 2.45
N GLU A 20 -35.70 16.95 2.85
CA GLU A 20 -36.73 17.39 1.92
C GLU A 20 -36.12 18.32 0.86
N LYS A 21 -36.57 18.15 -0.38
CA LYS A 21 -36.13 18.95 -1.52
C LYS A 21 -36.66 20.38 -1.34
N GLY A 22 -35.75 21.33 -1.10
CA GLY A 22 -36.09 22.75 -1.11
C GLY A 22 -36.47 23.25 -2.51
N GLU A 23 -37.20 24.36 -2.56
CA GLU A 23 -37.55 25.03 -3.83
C GLU A 23 -36.33 25.71 -4.46
N THR A 24 -35.34 26.06 -3.63
CA THR A 24 -34.04 26.61 -4.05
C THR A 24 -32.88 25.77 -3.52
N VAL A 25 -31.70 25.95 -4.14
CA VAL A 25 -30.46 25.30 -3.68
C VAL A 25 -30.06 25.78 -2.28
N GLU A 26 -30.36 27.03 -1.95
CA GLU A 26 -30.05 27.63 -0.65
C GLU A 26 -30.88 26.99 0.47
N GLU A 27 -32.17 26.79 0.23
CA GLU A 27 -33.08 26.12 1.14
C GLU A 27 -32.71 24.63 1.34
N LEU A 28 -32.34 23.94 0.26
CA LEU A 28 -31.83 22.57 0.34
C LEU A 28 -30.57 22.47 1.21
N LEU A 29 -29.63 23.41 1.06
CA LEU A 29 -28.41 23.45 1.87
C LEU A 29 -28.70 23.77 3.33
N GLU A 30 -29.69 24.61 3.61
CA GLU A 30 -30.11 24.93 4.97
C GLU A 30 -30.76 23.73 5.67
N ASN A 31 -31.63 23.01 4.96
CA ASN A 31 -32.22 21.75 5.42
C ASN A 31 -31.15 20.68 5.68
N ALA A 32 -30.19 20.52 4.75
CA ALA A 32 -29.06 19.61 4.91
C ALA A 32 -28.21 19.95 6.14
N LYS A 33 -27.92 21.24 6.38
CA LYS A 33 -27.19 21.69 7.57
C LYS A 33 -27.94 21.38 8.86
N LYS A 34 -29.25 21.58 8.89
CA LYS A 34 -30.09 21.31 10.07
C LYS A 34 -30.13 19.81 10.38
N ALA A 35 -30.41 18.97 9.39
CA ALA A 35 -30.42 17.52 9.53
C ALA A 35 -29.04 16.97 9.96
N THR A 36 -27.95 17.52 9.40
CA THR A 36 -26.59 17.13 9.80
C THR A 36 -26.32 17.46 11.27
N LYS A 37 -26.75 18.64 11.74
CA LYS A 37 -26.60 19.04 13.15
C LYS A 37 -27.40 18.14 14.10
N GLU A 38 -28.62 17.76 13.72
CA GLU A 38 -29.46 16.84 14.51
C GLU A 38 -28.83 15.44 14.55
N GLN A 39 -28.38 14.93 13.40
CA GLN A 39 -27.71 13.64 13.32
C GLN A 39 -26.39 13.61 14.12
N LEU A 40 -25.59 14.68 14.09
CA LEU A 40 -24.37 14.79 14.89
C LEU A 40 -24.65 14.86 16.40
N LYS A 41 -25.81 15.41 16.82
CA LYS A 41 -26.22 15.42 18.23
C LYS A 41 -26.64 14.03 18.72
N GLU A 42 -27.30 13.24 17.88
CA GLU A 42 -27.79 11.92 18.26
C GLU A 42 -26.78 10.78 18.02
N LYS A 43 -26.02 10.88 16.92
CA LYS A 43 -25.06 9.87 16.45
C LYS A 43 -23.81 10.57 15.98
N PHE A 44 -22.93 10.87 16.93
CA PHE A 44 -21.61 11.35 16.60
C PHE A 44 -20.83 10.25 15.86
N PRO A 45 -20.23 10.53 14.68
CA PRO A 45 -19.57 9.51 13.87
C PRO A 45 -18.45 8.83 14.68
N ARG A 46 -18.28 7.52 14.46
CA ARG A 46 -17.19 6.77 15.11
C ARG A 46 -15.85 7.35 14.65
N PHE A 47 -15.09 7.96 15.55
CA PHE A 47 -13.73 8.38 15.25
C PHE A 47 -12.82 7.19 15.15
N GLN A 48 -12.06 7.14 14.07
CA GLN A 48 -10.78 6.47 14.06
C GLN A 48 -9.72 7.56 14.08
N TYR A 49 -8.92 7.61 15.14
CA TYR A 49 -7.73 8.42 15.20
C TYR A 49 -6.52 7.50 15.17
N SER A 50 -5.49 7.90 14.45
CA SER A 50 -4.20 7.23 14.44
C SER A 50 -3.15 8.25 14.86
N LEU A 51 -2.39 7.94 15.91
CA LEU A 51 -1.21 8.69 16.29
C LEU A 51 -0.05 8.13 15.48
N VAL A 52 0.42 8.92 14.52
CA VAL A 52 1.42 8.46 13.55
C VAL A 52 2.62 9.38 13.61
N GLU A 53 3.82 8.80 13.54
CA GLU A 53 5.06 9.55 13.42
C GLU A 53 5.11 10.35 12.10
N LEU A 54 5.82 11.48 12.13
CA LEU A 54 5.95 12.44 11.01
C LEU A 54 6.36 11.82 9.65
N ASN A 55 7.01 10.65 9.67
CA ASN A 55 7.59 10.00 8.48
C ASN A 55 6.76 8.82 7.96
N ALA A 56 5.55 8.62 8.47
CA ALA A 56 4.70 7.53 8.00
C ALA A 56 4.14 7.77 6.61
N LEU A 57 3.87 6.67 5.91
CA LEU A 57 3.35 6.70 4.56
C LEU A 57 1.86 7.03 4.53
N SER A 58 1.43 7.66 3.44
CA SER A 58 0.02 7.87 3.11
C SER A 58 -0.34 7.12 1.83
N MET A 59 -1.62 6.77 1.68
CA MET A 59 -2.13 6.08 0.48
C MET A 59 -1.77 6.78 -0.84
N GLU A 60 -1.65 8.12 -0.85
CA GLU A 60 -1.30 8.90 -2.05
C GLU A 60 0.16 8.74 -2.48
N LYS A 61 1.06 8.48 -1.51
CA LYS A 61 2.51 8.40 -1.75
C LYS A 61 2.99 6.97 -1.92
N VAL A 62 2.22 5.99 -1.46
CA VAL A 62 2.60 4.59 -1.54
C VAL A 62 2.54 4.08 -2.98
N LYS A 63 3.60 3.38 -3.38
CA LYS A 63 3.69 2.63 -4.62
C LYS A 63 4.27 1.24 -4.34
N PRO A 64 3.82 0.19 -5.04
CA PRO A 64 4.52 -1.09 -5.06
C PRO A 64 5.97 -0.92 -5.51
N GLY A 65 6.86 -1.76 -4.96
CA GLY A 65 8.31 -1.69 -5.15
C GLY A 65 9.04 -0.76 -4.18
N MET A 66 8.33 0.04 -3.38
CA MET A 66 8.95 0.90 -2.36
C MET A 66 9.54 0.10 -1.20
N VAL A 67 10.70 0.53 -0.71
CA VAL A 67 11.34 -0.01 0.49
C VAL A 67 10.81 0.71 1.73
N VAL A 68 10.34 -0.04 2.71
CA VAL A 68 9.69 0.48 3.91
C VAL A 68 10.17 -0.24 5.17
N GLU A 69 9.95 0.38 6.32
CA GLU A 69 10.25 -0.17 7.63
C GLU A 69 8.97 -0.37 8.44
N VAL A 70 8.91 -1.50 9.13
CA VAL A 70 7.84 -1.87 10.06
C VAL A 70 8.44 -2.73 11.16
N ASP A 71 8.14 -2.39 12.42
CA ASP A 71 8.63 -3.11 13.61
C ASP A 71 10.16 -3.36 13.65
N GLY A 72 10.94 -2.40 13.11
CA GLY A 72 12.40 -2.49 13.04
C GLY A 72 12.94 -3.36 11.89
N GLU A 73 12.05 -3.93 11.08
CA GLU A 73 12.39 -4.72 9.91
C GLU A 73 12.22 -3.92 8.62
N VAL A 74 13.00 -4.27 7.60
CA VAL A 74 12.94 -3.63 6.28
C VAL A 74 12.28 -4.59 5.30
N GLY A 75 11.41 -4.03 4.46
CA GLY A 75 10.67 -4.80 3.47
C GLY A 75 10.30 -4.01 2.23
N ILE A 76 9.66 -4.69 1.30
CA ILE A 76 9.25 -4.13 0.00
C ILE A 76 7.73 -4.23 -0.14
N ILE A 77 7.09 -3.15 -0.58
CA ILE A 77 5.65 -3.15 -0.86
C ILE A 77 5.36 -4.02 -2.09
N THR A 78 4.58 -5.08 -1.93
CA THR A 78 4.22 -6.03 -3.02
C THR A 78 2.83 -5.75 -3.61
N VAL A 79 1.92 -5.22 -2.79
CA VAL A 79 0.52 -4.99 -3.15
C VAL A 79 0.02 -3.70 -2.52
N LEU A 80 -0.69 -2.92 -3.32
CA LEU A 80 -1.46 -1.75 -2.89
C LEU A 80 -2.95 -2.07 -3.07
N ASN A 81 -3.71 -2.14 -1.98
CA ASN A 81 -5.17 -2.22 -1.99
C ASN A 81 -5.76 -0.85 -1.62
N ARG A 82 -7.09 -0.70 -1.71
CA ARG A 82 -7.77 0.59 -1.44
C ARG A 82 -7.48 1.20 -0.07
N LYS A 83 -7.23 0.38 0.96
CA LYS A 83 -7.04 0.83 2.34
C LYS A 83 -5.74 0.33 2.99
N ASN A 84 -5.11 -0.68 2.38
CA ASN A 84 -4.03 -1.43 3.02
C ASN A 84 -2.95 -1.74 2.00
N ILE A 85 -1.73 -1.92 2.48
CA ILE A 85 -0.59 -2.41 1.72
C ILE A 85 -0.09 -3.73 2.28
N LYS A 86 0.52 -4.53 1.41
CA LYS A 86 1.29 -5.70 1.81
C LYS A 86 2.76 -5.44 1.59
N VAL A 87 3.55 -5.86 2.57
CA VAL A 87 5.00 -5.71 2.58
C VAL A 87 5.62 -7.08 2.81
N ILE A 88 6.51 -7.49 1.91
CA ILE A 88 7.37 -8.66 2.12
C ILE A 88 8.59 -8.23 2.92
N ILE A 89 8.90 -8.95 3.99
CA ILE A 89 10.08 -8.75 4.82
C ILE A 89 10.92 -10.04 4.88
N SER A 90 12.03 -9.97 5.59
CA SER A 90 12.96 -11.08 5.80
C SER A 90 12.26 -12.41 6.17
N GLY A 91 12.77 -13.51 5.62
CA GLY A 91 12.22 -14.86 5.85
C GLY A 91 10.89 -15.13 5.15
N ASN A 92 10.59 -14.42 4.05
CA ASN A 92 9.36 -14.59 3.27
C ASN A 92 8.06 -14.30 4.05
N ARG A 93 8.14 -13.48 5.10
CA ARG A 93 6.97 -13.07 5.90
C ARG A 93 6.28 -11.87 5.25
N VAL A 94 4.95 -11.89 5.24
CA VAL A 94 4.13 -10.80 4.69
C VAL A 94 3.44 -10.08 5.83
N ILE A 95 3.66 -8.77 5.92
CA ILE A 95 2.92 -7.88 6.82
C ILE A 95 1.86 -7.14 6.01
N ASN A 96 0.64 -7.09 6.52
CA ASN A 96 -0.49 -6.37 5.91
C ASN A 96 -1.00 -5.32 6.89
N GLY A 97 -1.09 -4.08 6.44
CA GLY A 97 -1.52 -2.97 7.30
C GLY A 97 -1.90 -1.73 6.50
N ALA A 98 -2.44 -0.73 7.19
CA ALA A 98 -2.63 0.59 6.61
C ALA A 98 -1.25 1.24 6.35
N PRO A 99 -1.07 2.07 5.30
CA PRO A 99 0.20 2.73 5.00
C PRO A 99 0.85 3.44 6.19
N GLU A 100 0.04 3.99 7.08
CA GLU A 100 0.45 4.74 8.25
C GLU A 100 1.24 3.89 9.25
N ALA A 101 1.10 2.56 9.20
CA ALA A 101 1.87 1.63 10.01
C ALA A 101 3.32 1.44 9.49
N PHE A 102 3.64 2.00 8.32
CA PHE A 102 4.92 1.80 7.65
C PHE A 102 5.64 3.14 7.46
N LYS A 103 6.95 3.12 7.62
CA LYS A 103 7.82 4.27 7.39
C LYS A 103 8.60 4.07 6.09
N LEU A 104 8.86 5.15 5.37
CA LEU A 104 9.78 5.08 4.24
C LEU A 104 11.18 4.72 4.75
N SER A 105 11.81 3.69 4.19
CA SER A 105 13.18 3.33 4.56
C SER A 105 14.20 4.12 3.76
N ASN A 106 15.34 4.42 4.39
CA ASN A 106 16.52 4.95 3.72
C ASN A 106 17.42 3.82 3.16
N LYS A 107 17.10 2.55 3.45
CA LYS A 107 17.88 1.41 2.95
C LYS A 107 17.61 1.16 1.47
N SER A 108 18.60 0.55 0.81
CA SER A 108 18.48 0.19 -0.59
C SER A 108 17.55 -1.02 -0.78
N TYR A 109 16.98 -1.18 -1.98
CA TYR A 109 16.19 -2.38 -2.29
C TYR A 109 17.02 -3.66 -2.14
N LYS A 110 18.34 -3.62 -2.37
CA LYS A 110 19.24 -4.78 -2.24
C LYS A 110 19.23 -5.35 -0.83
N GLU A 111 19.12 -4.50 0.19
CA GLU A 111 19.06 -4.90 1.59
C GLU A 111 17.69 -5.45 1.99
N ALA A 112 16.65 -5.16 1.19
CA ALA A 112 15.27 -5.55 1.45
C ALA A 112 14.79 -6.74 0.60
N MET A 113 15.57 -7.13 -0.42
CA MET A 113 15.21 -8.24 -1.31
C MET A 113 15.17 -9.56 -0.56
N VAL A 114 14.13 -10.34 -0.83
CA VAL A 114 13.88 -11.64 -0.21
C VAL A 114 14.05 -12.74 -1.25
N PRO A 115 14.86 -13.78 -0.98
CA PRO A 115 15.10 -14.85 -1.93
C PRO A 115 13.82 -15.63 -2.20
N ARG A 116 13.71 -16.11 -3.44
CA ARG A 116 12.62 -16.98 -3.88
C ARG A 116 12.48 -18.20 -2.98
N ARG A 117 11.23 -18.55 -2.67
CA ARG A 117 10.91 -19.84 -2.04
C ARG A 117 11.10 -20.97 -3.04
N VAL A 118 12.21 -21.69 -2.91
CA VAL A 118 12.46 -22.92 -3.67
C VAL A 118 12.00 -24.10 -2.82
N MET A 119 10.94 -24.77 -3.25
CA MET A 119 10.56 -26.09 -2.72
C MET A 119 10.98 -27.15 -3.74
N GLU A 120 11.40 -28.33 -3.27
CA GLU A 120 11.72 -29.45 -4.15
C GLU A 120 10.56 -29.71 -5.12
N ASN A 121 10.87 -29.77 -6.42
CA ASN A 121 9.92 -30.03 -7.51
C ASN A 121 8.83 -28.96 -7.72
N MET A 122 8.99 -27.72 -7.22
CA MET A 122 8.08 -26.61 -7.50
C MET A 122 8.77 -25.44 -8.22
N GLU A 123 8.46 -25.26 -9.51
CA GLU A 123 8.77 -24.04 -10.28
C GLU A 123 7.68 -22.97 -10.11
N GLU A 124 7.19 -22.77 -8.89
CA GLU A 124 6.21 -21.74 -8.62
C GLU A 124 6.88 -20.46 -8.12
N TYR A 125 6.32 -19.32 -8.55
CA TYR A 125 6.71 -17.99 -8.11
C TYR A 125 5.62 -17.46 -7.21
N TYR A 126 5.99 -17.07 -6.01
CA TYR A 126 5.09 -16.57 -4.99
C TYR A 126 5.18 -15.05 -4.85
N GLU A 127 4.09 -14.45 -4.37
CA GLU A 127 4.10 -13.04 -3.98
C GLU A 127 5.22 -12.79 -2.97
N GLY A 128 6.03 -11.74 -3.21
CA GLY A 128 7.18 -11.37 -2.40
C GLY A 128 8.53 -11.89 -2.91
N ASP A 129 8.56 -12.88 -3.80
CA ASP A 129 9.82 -13.39 -4.34
C ASP A 129 10.55 -12.27 -5.10
N CYS A 130 11.78 -11.99 -4.70
CA CYS A 130 12.62 -10.96 -5.32
C CYS A 130 13.65 -11.61 -6.25
N GLY A 131 14.03 -10.86 -7.28
CA GLY A 131 15.01 -11.30 -8.26
C GLY A 131 15.24 -10.23 -9.31
N TYR A 132 15.73 -10.67 -10.46
CA TYR A 132 16.03 -9.82 -11.58
C TYR A 132 15.37 -10.35 -12.84
N ILE A 133 15.00 -9.44 -13.74
CA ILE A 133 14.60 -9.79 -15.10
C ILE A 133 15.49 -9.09 -16.11
N LEU A 134 15.74 -9.76 -17.24
CA LEU A 134 16.37 -9.12 -18.38
C LEU A 134 15.30 -8.41 -19.23
N HIS A 135 15.34 -7.08 -19.28
CA HIS A 135 14.45 -6.25 -20.08
C HIS A 135 15.27 -5.28 -20.94
N GLN A 136 15.10 -5.32 -22.26
CA GLN A 136 15.84 -4.47 -23.21
C GLN A 136 17.37 -4.52 -23.06
N GLY A 137 17.91 -5.67 -22.63
CA GLY A 137 19.36 -5.84 -22.40
C GLY A 137 19.83 -5.39 -21.02
N GLU A 138 18.97 -4.80 -20.20
CA GLU A 138 19.28 -4.38 -18.84
C GLU A 138 18.69 -5.34 -17.80
N GLU A 139 19.42 -5.50 -16.70
CA GLU A 139 18.98 -6.27 -15.54
C GLU A 139 18.18 -5.36 -14.59
N VAL A 140 16.88 -5.64 -14.50
CA VAL A 140 15.93 -4.86 -13.71
C VAL A 140 15.59 -5.63 -12.43
N PRO A 141 15.89 -5.06 -11.24
CA PRO A 141 15.50 -5.68 -9.97
C PRO A 141 13.98 -5.58 -9.79
N VAL A 142 13.37 -6.69 -9.40
CA VAL A 142 11.92 -6.80 -9.30
C VAL A 142 11.50 -7.56 -8.04
N VAL A 143 10.27 -7.27 -7.60
CA VAL A 143 9.53 -8.09 -6.62
C VAL A 143 8.26 -8.64 -7.27
N ASN A 144 7.98 -9.91 -7.04
CA ASN A 144 6.74 -10.51 -7.52
C ASN A 144 5.55 -10.02 -6.67
N GLY A 145 4.58 -9.38 -7.31
CA GLY A 145 3.35 -8.90 -6.71
C GLY A 145 2.24 -9.94 -6.74
N LYS A 146 1.00 -9.48 -6.50
CA LYS A 146 -0.19 -10.33 -6.59
C LYS A 146 -0.41 -10.81 -8.04
N LYS A 147 -0.66 -12.11 -8.20
CA LYS A 147 -1.03 -12.71 -9.49
C LYS A 147 -2.35 -12.12 -10.01
N VAL A 148 -2.40 -11.78 -11.30
CA VAL A 148 -3.58 -11.23 -11.97
C VAL A 148 -3.98 -12.20 -13.09
N GLY A 149 -5.02 -13.01 -12.83
CA GLY A 149 -5.39 -14.11 -13.71
C GLY A 149 -4.25 -15.12 -13.86
N ASN A 150 -3.79 -15.34 -15.10
CA ASN A 150 -2.69 -16.26 -15.41
C ASN A 150 -1.32 -15.56 -15.50
N LYS A 151 -1.24 -14.26 -15.20
CA LYS A 151 0.00 -13.49 -15.26
C LYS A 151 0.52 -13.15 -13.87
N TYR A 152 1.83 -13.16 -13.76
CA TYR A 152 2.59 -12.69 -12.61
C TYR A 152 2.99 -11.25 -12.86
N ARG A 153 2.68 -10.37 -11.91
CA ARG A 153 2.99 -8.96 -11.98
C ARG A 153 4.25 -8.68 -11.20
N LEU A 154 5.33 -8.33 -11.89
CA LEU A 154 6.61 -8.00 -11.29
C LEU A 154 6.74 -6.49 -11.19
N TRP A 155 6.89 -5.95 -9.97
CA TRP A 155 7.09 -4.52 -9.75
C TRP A 155 8.56 -4.16 -9.81
N SER A 156 8.91 -3.09 -10.53
CA SER A 156 10.29 -2.58 -10.58
C SER A 156 10.69 -1.99 -9.22
N LEU A 157 11.89 -2.34 -8.76
CA LEU A 157 12.49 -1.77 -7.54
C LEU A 157 13.31 -0.50 -7.84
N LYS A 158 13.49 -0.17 -9.13
CA LYS A 158 14.11 1.10 -9.59
C LYS A 158 13.04 2.13 -9.94
N ASP A 159 12.01 1.71 -10.68
CA ASP A 159 10.95 2.57 -11.20
C ASP A 159 9.63 2.30 -10.45
N LEU A 160 9.45 3.01 -9.33
CA LEU A 160 8.35 2.74 -8.40
C LEU A 160 6.97 2.84 -9.05
N GLY A 161 6.16 1.80 -8.87
CA GLY A 161 4.83 1.66 -9.48
C GLY A 161 4.82 1.21 -10.94
N TYR A 162 5.98 1.07 -11.59
CA TYR A 162 6.09 0.41 -12.89
C TYR A 162 6.12 -1.12 -12.74
N TYR A 163 5.55 -1.84 -13.69
CA TYR A 163 5.46 -3.29 -13.63
C TYR A 163 5.58 -3.99 -14.98
N PHE A 164 5.91 -5.27 -14.90
CA PHE A 164 5.95 -6.21 -16.01
C PHE A 164 4.99 -7.35 -15.73
N ASP A 165 4.13 -7.68 -16.69
CA ASP A 165 3.25 -8.84 -16.58
C ASP A 165 3.80 -9.98 -17.43
N PHE A 166 4.11 -11.12 -16.79
CA PHE A 166 4.65 -12.31 -17.45
C PHE A 166 3.77 -13.54 -17.22
N THR A 167 3.71 -14.42 -18.21
CA THR A 167 3.21 -15.80 -17.99
C THR A 167 4.25 -16.61 -17.22
N LYS A 168 3.85 -17.76 -16.67
CA LYS A 168 4.76 -18.70 -16.00
C LYS A 168 5.96 -19.06 -16.89
N GLU A 169 5.71 -19.41 -18.14
CA GLU A 169 6.74 -19.79 -19.12
C GLU A 169 7.74 -18.66 -19.42
N GLN A 170 7.26 -17.41 -19.45
CA GLN A 170 8.13 -16.26 -19.66
C GLN A 170 8.98 -15.97 -18.42
N LEU A 171 8.42 -16.14 -17.22
CA LEU A 171 9.12 -16.01 -15.96
C LEU A 171 10.26 -17.01 -15.84
N ILE A 172 10.00 -18.30 -16.11
CA ILE A 172 11.03 -19.36 -16.08
C ILE A 172 12.24 -19.01 -16.95
N LYS A 173 12.01 -18.37 -18.10
CA LYS A 173 13.08 -18.01 -19.05
C LYS A 173 13.83 -16.73 -18.70
N ARG A 174 13.20 -15.81 -17.95
CA ARG A 174 13.68 -14.43 -17.81
C ARG A 174 14.03 -14.04 -16.37
N PHE A 175 13.45 -14.71 -15.39
CA PHE A 175 13.68 -14.44 -13.98
C PHE A 175 14.97 -15.08 -13.52
N ARG A 176 15.78 -14.28 -12.85
CA ARG A 176 17.01 -14.71 -12.19
C ARG A 176 16.83 -14.50 -10.70
N ASP A 177 17.03 -15.56 -9.94
CA ASP A 177 17.03 -15.50 -8.48
C ASP A 177 18.19 -14.59 -8.01
N ILE A 178 18.11 -14.06 -6.79
CA ILE A 178 19.13 -13.16 -6.22
C ILE A 178 20.46 -13.85 -5.86
N ASN A 179 20.59 -15.15 -6.12
CA ASN A 179 21.75 -15.98 -5.78
C ASN A 179 22.73 -16.09 -6.96
#